data_AF-A0A8S9C5H9-F1
#
_entry.id   AF-A0A8S9C5H9-F1
#
_cell.length_a   1.000
_cell.length_b   1.000
_cell.length_c   1.000
_cell.angle_alpha   90.00
_cell.angle_beta   90.00
_cell.angle_gamma   90.00
#
_symmetry.space_group_name_H-M   'P 1'
#
loop_
_entity.id
_entity.type
_entity.pdbx_description
1 polymer ?
#
loop_
_entity_poly.entity_id
_entity_poly.type
_entity_poly.pdbx_seq_one_letter_code
_entity_poly.pdbx_strand_id
1 'polypeptide(L)'
;MPPSLRCPSICPSKACVKQLNRTGQTPRSFSATPRNDQRITRARRQLFRWLNTQGAVFKSPLPGSTNYMGAYNKEGQLTRVVMAAKEKRRNQGRDAVESTQQNQGEGPESADKSGSGDGMKVAEIPPENTRDLAPFPMNRAFISQPVLTSRFQEHIWKLIIQDGKSVREASASVGVEMSRVAAVVRLVELEKEWKRINKPLAESYHEAVQSMLPTTDWNSEEKTEDNRKKPTHESINDLPVHAATGQQIFLPTSESRHFTRADAAKVFDEKLLPADNRVPHPELAVIHREVLEGLSVEERRKRAEARDAIAEKKRNAALARQAKKEASIKRVDTGRWEYRISEIKVDDAGKDGRGLKGTGWRYGAPLMDRSRGQHKIPQAVE
;
A
#
# COMPACT_ATOMS: atom_id res chain seq x y z
N MET A 1 32.76 26.84 -34.45
CA MET A 1 32.37 26.87 -35.88
C MET A 1 32.04 25.45 -36.32
N PRO A 2 30.89 25.19 -36.97
CA PRO A 2 30.65 23.98 -37.74
C PRO A 2 31.01 24.21 -39.23
N PRO A 3 31.54 23.22 -39.96
CA PRO A 3 31.63 23.28 -41.42
C PRO A 3 30.25 23.08 -42.05
N SER A 4 30.02 23.71 -43.21
CA SER A 4 28.79 23.59 -43.98
C SER A 4 28.99 22.71 -45.21
N LEU A 5 27.94 21.99 -45.63
CA LEU A 5 27.88 21.32 -46.93
C LEU A 5 26.64 21.81 -47.70
N ARG A 6 26.89 22.58 -48.76
CA ARG A 6 26.03 22.68 -49.96
C ARG A 6 26.54 21.60 -50.95
N CYS A 7 25.90 21.16 -52.02
CA CYS A 7 24.95 21.74 -53.01
C CYS A 7 24.49 20.55 -53.92
N PRO A 8 23.77 20.74 -55.06
CA PRO A 8 22.81 21.76 -55.46
C PRO A 8 21.39 21.13 -55.32
N SER A 9 20.47 20.89 -56.28
CA SER A 9 20.19 21.28 -57.70
C SER A 9 18.70 21.02 -58.01
N ILE A 10 18.11 21.73 -58.98
CA ILE A 10 16.68 21.70 -59.33
C ILE A 10 16.50 21.80 -60.87
N CYS A 11 15.41 21.22 -61.41
CA CYS A 11 14.86 21.39 -62.78
C CYS A 11 15.71 20.86 -63.98
N PRO A 12 15.14 20.81 -65.21
CA PRO A 12 13.76 21.06 -65.66
C PRO A 12 13.10 19.88 -66.41
N SER A 13 11.87 20.09 -66.92
CA SER A 13 11.15 19.18 -67.82
C SER A 13 11.26 19.58 -69.30
N LYS A 14 11.02 18.63 -70.23
CA LYS A 14 10.19 18.84 -71.45
C LYS A 14 9.95 17.56 -72.30
N ALA A 15 8.74 17.50 -72.83
CA ALA A 15 8.30 16.87 -74.09
C ALA A 15 8.65 15.40 -74.44
N CYS A 16 7.61 14.56 -74.50
CA CYS A 16 7.22 13.94 -75.78
C CYS A 16 5.70 13.71 -75.81
N VAL A 17 5.03 14.13 -76.89
CA VAL A 17 3.61 13.85 -77.14
C VAL A 17 3.49 12.82 -78.25
N LYS A 18 2.88 11.68 -77.96
CA LYS A 18 2.30 10.78 -78.97
C LYS A 18 0.97 10.22 -78.48
N GLN A 19 -0.13 10.63 -79.12
CA GLN A 19 -1.40 9.95 -79.00
C GLN A 19 -1.30 8.59 -79.72
N LEU A 20 -1.81 7.53 -79.09
CA LEU A 20 -2.15 6.29 -79.77
C LEU A 20 -3.54 5.85 -79.31
N ASN A 21 -4.53 6.04 -80.19
CA ASN A 21 -5.88 5.53 -79.97
C ASN A 21 -5.84 4.00 -80.07
N ARG A 22 -6.23 3.29 -79.00
CA ARG A 22 -6.65 1.89 -79.10
C ARG A 22 -7.70 1.51 -78.07
N THR A 23 -8.95 1.49 -78.55
CA THR A 23 -9.97 0.46 -78.31
C THR A 23 -10.01 -0.22 -76.94
N GLY A 24 -11.11 0.01 -76.20
CA GLY A 24 -11.71 -1.02 -75.34
C GLY A 24 -10.86 -1.50 -74.16
N GLN A 25 -10.60 -0.64 -73.17
CA GLN A 25 -10.32 -1.16 -71.83
C GLN A 25 -11.63 -1.61 -71.20
N THR A 26 -11.77 -2.93 -71.05
CA THR A 26 -12.68 -3.53 -70.06
C THR A 26 -12.47 -2.85 -68.70
N PRO A 27 -13.52 -2.67 -67.87
CA PRO A 27 -13.35 -2.11 -66.54
C PRO A 27 -12.35 -2.97 -65.77
N ARG A 28 -11.14 -2.42 -65.53
CA ARG A 28 -10.12 -3.11 -64.76
C ARG A 28 -10.70 -3.36 -63.39
N SER A 29 -10.96 -4.62 -63.06
CA SER A 29 -11.40 -5.02 -61.73
C SER A 29 -10.35 -4.53 -60.75
N PHE A 30 -10.68 -3.45 -60.02
CA PHE A 30 -9.85 -3.01 -58.89
C PHE A 30 -9.70 -4.23 -58.00
N SER A 31 -8.47 -4.64 -57.70
CA SER A 31 -8.23 -5.93 -57.07
C SER A 31 -8.68 -5.91 -55.62
N ALA A 32 -9.97 -6.17 -55.43
CA ALA A 32 -10.57 -6.65 -54.19
C ALA A 32 -10.04 -8.05 -53.89
N THR A 33 -8.71 -8.15 -53.73
CA THR A 33 -8.10 -9.13 -52.85
C THR A 33 -8.90 -9.09 -51.56
N PRO A 34 -9.56 -10.18 -51.16
CA PRO A 34 -10.45 -10.14 -50.01
C PRO A 34 -9.61 -9.69 -48.82
N ARG A 35 -10.00 -8.56 -48.21
CA ARG A 35 -9.28 -8.03 -47.05
C ARG A 35 -9.14 -9.14 -46.03
N ASN A 36 -7.99 -9.20 -45.37
CA ASN A 36 -7.70 -10.22 -44.36
C ASN A 36 -8.51 -10.01 -43.05
N ASP A 37 -9.60 -9.23 -43.11
CA ASP A 37 -10.49 -8.76 -42.03
C ASP A 37 -11.15 -9.89 -41.22
N GLN A 38 -11.12 -11.13 -41.71
CA GLN A 38 -11.71 -12.30 -41.04
C GLN A 38 -10.67 -13.29 -40.45
N ARG A 39 -9.36 -13.15 -40.74
CA ARG A 39 -8.35 -14.11 -40.27
C ARG A 39 -7.70 -13.66 -38.96
N ILE A 40 -8.30 -14.11 -37.85
CA ILE A 40 -7.78 -13.89 -36.48
C ILE A 40 -6.29 -14.25 -36.39
N THR A 41 -5.47 -13.27 -36.02
CA THR A 41 -4.00 -13.39 -35.94
C THR A 41 -3.57 -14.54 -35.02
N ARG A 42 -2.36 -15.09 -35.23
CA ARG A 42 -1.83 -16.19 -34.40
C ARG A 42 -1.83 -15.82 -32.92
N ALA A 43 -1.38 -14.61 -32.58
CA ALA A 43 -1.39 -14.08 -31.21
C ALA A 43 -2.82 -13.97 -30.64
N ARG A 44 -3.78 -13.43 -31.40
CA ARG A 44 -5.18 -13.32 -30.94
C ARG A 44 -5.81 -14.72 -30.74
N ARG A 45 -5.51 -15.70 -31.60
CA ARG A 45 -5.92 -17.11 -31.39
C ARG A 45 -5.29 -17.73 -30.14
N GLN A 46 -4.02 -17.46 -29.85
CA GLN A 46 -3.35 -17.92 -28.62
C GLN A 46 -3.95 -17.27 -27.37
N LEU A 47 -4.25 -15.97 -27.41
CA LEU A 47 -4.92 -15.26 -26.33
C LEU A 47 -6.30 -15.85 -26.02
N PHE A 48 -7.16 -16.06 -27.02
CA PHE A 48 -8.47 -16.69 -26.77
C PHE A 48 -8.38 -18.15 -26.32
N ARG A 49 -7.37 -18.91 -26.75
CA ARG A 49 -7.10 -20.25 -26.17
C ARG A 49 -6.77 -20.17 -24.68
N TRP A 50 -5.96 -19.19 -24.26
CA TRP A 50 -5.63 -18.98 -22.85
C TRP A 50 -6.86 -18.51 -22.05
N LEU A 51 -7.57 -17.48 -22.52
CA LEU A 51 -8.79 -16.95 -21.88
C LEU A 51 -9.88 -18.01 -21.69
N ASN A 52 -10.02 -18.93 -22.64
CA ASN A 52 -11.01 -20.01 -22.57
C ASN A 52 -10.51 -21.25 -21.81
N THR A 53 -9.29 -21.24 -21.28
CA THR A 53 -8.72 -22.33 -20.46
C THR A 53 -8.15 -21.78 -19.14
N GLN A 54 -6.85 -21.51 -19.03
CA GLN A 54 -6.25 -21.02 -17.78
C GLN A 54 -6.84 -19.67 -17.33
N GLY A 55 -7.14 -18.79 -18.27
CA GLY A 55 -7.66 -17.44 -18.01
C GLY A 55 -9.13 -17.40 -17.57
N ALA A 56 -9.88 -18.49 -17.74
CA ALA A 56 -11.31 -18.54 -17.44
C ALA A 56 -11.61 -18.33 -15.95
N VAL A 57 -10.67 -18.73 -15.08
CA VAL A 57 -10.76 -18.61 -13.62
C VAL A 57 -10.81 -17.14 -13.16
N PHE A 58 -10.28 -16.20 -13.94
CA PHE A 58 -10.29 -14.77 -13.62
C PHE A 58 -11.55 -14.03 -14.13
N LYS A 59 -12.52 -14.73 -14.74
CA LYS A 59 -13.80 -14.14 -15.18
C LYS A 59 -14.70 -13.75 -13.99
N SER A 60 -14.50 -14.37 -12.84
CA SER A 60 -15.26 -14.14 -11.61
C SER A 60 -14.31 -14.16 -10.41
N PRO A 61 -14.63 -13.47 -9.30
CA PRO A 61 -13.83 -13.54 -8.09
C PRO A 61 -13.88 -14.95 -7.48
N LEU A 62 -12.83 -15.33 -6.77
CA LEU A 62 -12.79 -16.58 -6.01
C LEU A 62 -13.45 -16.29 -4.63
N PRO A 63 -14.53 -16.99 -4.23
CA PRO A 63 -15.21 -16.67 -2.98
C PRO A 63 -14.30 -16.95 -1.77
N GLY A 64 -14.15 -15.95 -0.90
CA GLY A 64 -13.36 -16.05 0.33
C GLY A 64 -11.84 -16.11 0.12
N SER A 65 -11.32 -15.75 -1.06
CA SER A 65 -9.88 -15.75 -1.33
C SER A 65 -9.49 -14.85 -2.51
N THR A 66 -8.28 -14.30 -2.44
CA THR A 66 -7.62 -13.57 -3.52
C THR A 66 -7.47 -14.43 -4.79
N ASN A 67 -7.86 -13.88 -5.95
CA ASN A 67 -7.80 -14.55 -7.24
C ASN A 67 -6.65 -14.01 -8.12
N TYR A 68 -5.42 -14.06 -7.61
CA TYR A 68 -4.24 -13.50 -8.28
C TYR A 68 -3.46 -14.51 -9.12
N MET A 69 -2.75 -14.01 -10.15
CA MET A 69 -1.97 -14.85 -11.06
C MET A 69 -0.83 -15.63 -10.37
N GLY A 70 -0.29 -15.14 -9.25
CA GLY A 70 0.76 -15.84 -8.48
C GLY A 70 0.28 -17.11 -7.77
N ALA A 71 -1.02 -17.29 -7.59
CA ALA A 71 -1.61 -18.48 -6.96
C ALA A 71 -1.60 -19.71 -7.87
N TYR A 72 -1.52 -19.53 -9.19
CA TYR A 72 -1.76 -20.60 -10.18
C TYR A 72 -0.46 -21.16 -10.77
N ASN A 73 -0.48 -22.45 -11.11
CA ASN A 73 0.57 -23.09 -11.91
C ASN A 73 0.41 -22.75 -13.41
N LYS A 74 1.35 -23.21 -14.26
CA LYS A 74 1.33 -22.93 -15.72
C LYS A 74 0.13 -23.58 -16.41
N GLU A 75 -0.42 -24.60 -15.79
CA GLU A 75 -1.52 -25.44 -16.23
C GLU A 75 -2.89 -24.78 -15.93
N GLY A 76 -2.93 -23.73 -15.09
CA GLY A 76 -4.15 -23.01 -14.69
C GLY A 76 -4.84 -23.53 -13.42
N GLN A 77 -4.17 -24.37 -12.64
CA GLN A 77 -4.68 -24.95 -11.39
C GLN A 77 -4.14 -24.18 -10.18
N LEU A 78 -4.98 -24.03 -9.16
CA LEU A 78 -4.63 -23.34 -7.91
C LEU A 78 -3.58 -24.15 -7.12
N THR A 79 -2.39 -23.57 -6.92
CA THR A 79 -1.20 -24.29 -6.44
C THR A 79 -1.43 -24.94 -5.07
N ARG A 80 -2.09 -24.25 -4.14
CA ARG A 80 -2.38 -24.79 -2.80
C ARG A 80 -3.31 -26.02 -2.82
N VAL A 81 -4.25 -26.09 -3.77
CA VAL A 81 -5.13 -27.26 -3.94
C VAL A 81 -4.33 -28.46 -4.46
N VAL A 82 -3.46 -28.24 -5.45
CA VAL A 82 -2.58 -29.30 -6.00
C VAL A 82 -1.60 -29.82 -4.92
N MET A 83 -1.06 -28.93 -4.08
CA MET A 83 -0.19 -29.32 -2.96
C MET A 83 -0.95 -30.11 -1.89
N ALA A 84 -2.11 -29.64 -1.43
CA ALA A 84 -2.93 -30.35 -0.44
C ALA A 84 -3.39 -31.74 -0.95
N ALA A 85 -3.73 -31.86 -2.23
CA ALA A 85 -4.05 -33.16 -2.84
C ALA A 85 -2.84 -34.11 -2.88
N LYS A 86 -1.63 -33.58 -3.14
CA LYS A 86 -0.37 -34.34 -3.10
C LYS A 86 -0.03 -34.79 -1.67
N GLU A 87 -0.29 -33.96 -0.66
CA GLU A 87 -0.05 -34.29 0.74
C GLU A 87 -1.03 -35.33 1.27
N LYS A 88 -2.34 -35.22 0.95
CA LYS A 88 -3.33 -36.26 1.27
C LYS A 88 -2.92 -37.63 0.71
N ARG A 89 -2.46 -37.69 -0.55
CA ARG A 89 -1.91 -38.92 -1.16
C ARG A 89 -0.63 -39.43 -0.47
N ARG A 90 0.25 -38.54 0.00
CA ARG A 90 1.48 -38.94 0.73
C ARG A 90 1.20 -39.48 2.12
N ASN A 91 0.17 -38.98 2.80
CA ASN A 91 -0.22 -39.48 4.12
C ASN A 91 -0.92 -40.83 3.97
N GLN A 92 -1.89 -40.97 3.06
CA GLN A 92 -2.51 -42.26 2.73
C GLN A 92 -1.47 -43.35 2.38
N GLY A 93 -0.41 -42.99 1.65
CA GLY A 93 0.71 -43.89 1.34
C GLY A 93 1.68 -44.18 2.50
N ARG A 94 1.62 -43.42 3.60
CA ARG A 94 2.34 -43.71 4.86
C ARG A 94 1.48 -44.57 5.78
N ASP A 95 0.21 -44.22 5.94
CA ASP A 95 -0.78 -44.98 6.72
C ASP A 95 -0.88 -46.43 6.19
N ALA A 96 -0.78 -46.61 4.87
CA ALA A 96 -0.66 -47.92 4.21
C ALA A 96 0.67 -48.65 4.52
N VAL A 97 1.81 -47.95 4.61
CA VAL A 97 3.11 -48.58 4.91
C VAL A 97 3.23 -48.96 6.39
N GLU A 98 2.66 -48.17 7.29
CA GLU A 98 2.62 -48.47 8.73
C GLU A 98 1.70 -49.67 9.04
N SER A 99 0.64 -49.87 8.25
CA SER A 99 -0.19 -51.09 8.28
C SER A 99 0.39 -52.29 7.52
N THR A 100 1.36 -52.10 6.61
CA THR A 100 1.98 -53.18 5.82
C THR A 100 2.91 -54.09 6.64
N GLN A 101 3.22 -53.78 7.90
CA GLN A 101 3.85 -54.77 8.81
C GLN A 101 2.88 -55.88 9.28
N GLN A 102 1.58 -55.81 8.95
CA GLN A 102 0.58 -56.83 9.31
C GLN A 102 -0.38 -57.22 8.17
N ASN A 103 0.12 -57.55 6.98
CA ASN A 103 -0.36 -58.71 6.20
C ASN A 103 0.41 -58.94 4.88
N GLN A 104 0.39 -60.19 4.40
CA GLN A 104 0.67 -60.55 3.01
C GLN A 104 -0.63 -61.03 2.36
N GLY A 105 -0.99 -60.51 1.18
CA GLY A 105 -2.25 -60.86 0.52
C GLY A 105 -2.48 -60.14 -0.82
N GLU A 106 -2.17 -60.85 -1.91
CA GLU A 106 -2.78 -60.85 -3.26
C GLU A 106 -3.41 -59.58 -3.89
N GLY A 107 -3.08 -59.37 -5.17
CA GLY A 107 -4.07 -59.00 -6.21
C GLY A 107 -4.41 -57.51 -6.44
N PRO A 108 -3.92 -56.88 -7.52
CA PRO A 108 -4.38 -55.55 -7.95
C PRO A 108 -5.50 -55.62 -9.01
N GLU A 109 -6.67 -55.06 -8.72
CA GLU A 109 -7.69 -54.75 -9.74
C GLU A 109 -7.83 -53.23 -9.96
N SER A 110 -7.97 -52.85 -11.24
CA SER A 110 -8.11 -51.47 -11.68
C SER A 110 -9.57 -51.03 -11.77
N ALA A 111 -9.93 -49.94 -11.10
CA ALA A 111 -11.28 -49.36 -11.16
C ALA A 111 -11.25 -47.87 -11.52
N ASP A 112 -11.22 -47.56 -12.82
CA ASP A 112 -11.59 -46.24 -13.33
C ASP A 112 -13.08 -46.00 -13.10
N LYS A 113 -13.45 -44.94 -12.36
CA LYS A 113 -14.84 -44.48 -12.26
C LYS A 113 -14.94 -42.95 -12.33
N SER A 114 -15.08 -42.47 -13.56
CA SER A 114 -15.65 -41.14 -13.85
C SER A 114 -17.12 -41.09 -13.38
N GLY A 115 -17.38 -40.51 -12.21
CA GLY A 115 -18.72 -40.31 -11.67
C GLY A 115 -19.19 -38.86 -11.83
N SER A 116 -20.05 -38.59 -12.82
CA SER A 116 -20.80 -37.33 -12.89
C SER A 116 -22.02 -37.42 -11.98
N GLY A 117 -22.04 -36.67 -10.88
CA GLY A 117 -23.17 -36.59 -9.96
C GLY A 117 -23.28 -35.19 -9.39
N ASP A 118 -24.47 -34.58 -9.53
CA ASP A 118 -24.73 -33.22 -9.07
C ASP A 118 -24.84 -33.15 -7.54
N GLY A 119 -24.58 -31.97 -6.97
CA GLY A 119 -24.40 -31.76 -5.53
C GLY A 119 -22.99 -31.28 -5.18
N MET A 120 -22.61 -30.14 -5.75
CA MET A 120 -21.32 -29.46 -5.54
C MET A 120 -21.15 -28.99 -4.08
N LYS A 121 -20.86 -29.91 -3.16
CA LYS A 121 -20.27 -29.57 -1.85
C LYS A 121 -19.02 -28.74 -2.14
N VAL A 122 -19.00 -27.48 -1.68
CA VAL A 122 -17.87 -26.58 -1.90
C VAL A 122 -16.65 -27.22 -1.28
N ALA A 123 -15.76 -27.75 -2.12
CA ALA A 123 -14.56 -28.45 -1.67
C ALA A 123 -13.68 -27.43 -0.93
N GLU A 124 -13.57 -27.60 0.39
CA GLU A 124 -12.90 -26.66 1.29
C GLU A 124 -11.52 -26.31 0.75
N ILE A 125 -11.42 -25.09 0.21
CA ILE A 125 -10.19 -24.61 -0.39
C ILE A 125 -9.21 -24.41 0.77
N PRO A 126 -7.98 -24.95 0.70
CA PRO A 126 -6.99 -24.73 1.75
C PRO A 126 -6.80 -23.23 2.04
N PRO A 127 -6.41 -22.83 3.25
CA PRO A 127 -6.19 -21.42 3.58
C PRO A 127 -5.11 -20.79 2.69
N GLU A 128 -5.20 -19.47 2.51
CA GLU A 128 -4.27 -18.73 1.64
C GLU A 128 -2.82 -18.79 2.12
N ASN A 129 -1.90 -18.80 1.17
CA ASN A 129 -0.47 -18.67 1.43
C ASN A 129 0.07 -17.37 0.81
N THR A 130 1.21 -16.89 1.31
CA THR A 130 1.99 -15.74 0.79
C THR A 130 2.23 -15.72 -0.73
N ARG A 131 2.14 -16.87 -1.42
CA ARG A 131 2.20 -16.96 -2.90
C ARG A 131 0.89 -16.56 -3.57
N ASP A 132 -0.24 -16.91 -2.97
CA ASP A 132 -1.55 -16.65 -3.54
C ASP A 132 -1.84 -15.15 -3.48
N LEU A 133 -1.43 -14.50 -2.39
CA LEU A 133 -1.47 -13.05 -2.18
C LEU A 133 -0.57 -12.24 -3.16
N ALA A 134 0.19 -12.87 -4.06
CA ALA A 134 1.10 -12.17 -4.98
C ALA A 134 0.43 -11.89 -6.36
N PRO A 135 0.05 -10.64 -6.68
CA PRO A 135 -0.61 -10.32 -7.95
C PRO A 135 0.28 -10.51 -9.18
N PHE A 136 1.61 -10.33 -9.03
CA PHE A 136 2.56 -10.38 -10.13
C PHE A 136 3.52 -11.57 -9.98
N PRO A 137 3.40 -12.66 -10.78
CA PRO A 137 4.21 -13.88 -10.58
C PRO A 137 5.71 -13.66 -10.76
N MET A 138 6.12 -12.60 -11.48
CA MET A 138 7.52 -12.20 -11.65
C MET A 138 8.07 -11.34 -10.50
N ASN A 139 7.22 -10.74 -9.66
CA ASN A 139 7.63 -9.90 -8.53
C ASN A 139 7.05 -10.45 -7.21
N ARG A 140 7.69 -11.51 -6.70
CA ARG A 140 7.31 -12.14 -5.43
C ARG A 140 7.52 -11.25 -4.19
N ALA A 141 8.24 -10.14 -4.30
CA ALA A 141 8.42 -9.20 -3.20
C ALA A 141 7.19 -8.29 -2.99
N PHE A 142 6.35 -8.10 -4.02
CA PHE A 142 5.10 -7.36 -3.90
C PHE A 142 3.94 -8.31 -3.59
N ILE A 143 3.35 -8.14 -2.42
CA ILE A 143 2.28 -8.98 -1.87
C ILE A 143 1.10 -8.06 -1.54
N SER A 144 -0.11 -8.49 -1.89
CA SER A 144 -1.35 -7.83 -1.49
C SER A 144 -1.55 -7.99 0.02
N GLN A 145 -1.38 -6.90 0.76
CA GLN A 145 -1.57 -6.86 2.20
C GLN A 145 -3.07 -6.79 2.53
N PRO A 146 -3.52 -7.35 3.66
CA PRO A 146 -4.92 -7.34 4.02
C PRO A 146 -5.47 -5.93 4.24
N VAL A 147 -6.76 -5.74 3.99
CA VAL A 147 -7.48 -4.49 4.24
C VAL A 147 -8.40 -4.59 5.47
N LEU A 148 -8.62 -3.45 6.14
CA LEU A 148 -9.55 -3.35 7.27
C LEU A 148 -10.99 -3.49 6.77
N THR A 149 -11.77 -4.43 7.31
CA THR A 149 -13.20 -4.52 6.98
C THR A 149 -14.00 -3.37 7.58
N SER A 150 -15.17 -3.06 7.03
CA SER A 150 -16.02 -1.95 7.49
C SER A 150 -16.41 -2.07 8.97
N ARG A 151 -16.64 -3.29 9.48
CA ARG A 151 -16.84 -3.57 10.92
C ARG A 151 -15.62 -3.14 11.75
N PHE A 152 -14.41 -3.35 11.24
CA PHE A 152 -13.17 -2.96 11.91
C PHE A 152 -12.97 -1.43 11.86
N GLN A 153 -13.21 -0.83 10.70
CA GLN A 153 -13.13 0.63 10.52
C GLN A 153 -14.10 1.37 11.45
N GLU A 154 -15.34 0.86 11.59
CA GLU A 154 -16.29 1.32 12.59
C GLU A 154 -15.76 1.19 14.02
N HIS A 155 -15.12 0.07 14.39
CA HIS A 155 -14.59 -0.10 15.74
C HIS A 155 -13.49 0.92 16.06
N ILE A 156 -12.56 1.15 15.12
CA ILE A 156 -11.50 2.17 15.24
C ILE A 156 -12.13 3.57 15.42
N TRP A 157 -13.19 3.90 14.68
CA TRP A 157 -13.93 5.15 14.87
C TRP A 157 -14.57 5.23 16.27
N LYS A 158 -15.17 4.14 16.77
CA LYS A 158 -15.82 4.10 18.11
C LYS A 158 -14.80 4.31 19.23
N LEU A 159 -13.63 3.66 19.16
CA LEU A 159 -12.54 3.85 20.13
C LEU A 159 -12.10 5.31 20.28
N ILE A 160 -12.12 6.10 19.21
CA ILE A 160 -11.60 7.48 19.21
C ILE A 160 -12.71 8.51 19.46
N ILE A 161 -13.89 8.34 18.86
CA ILE A 161 -14.98 9.31 18.93
C ILE A 161 -15.95 9.04 20.09
N GLN A 162 -16.12 7.78 20.53
CA GLN A 162 -17.00 7.41 21.65
C GLN A 162 -16.23 7.16 22.94
N ASP A 163 -15.18 6.31 22.91
CA ASP A 163 -14.36 6.05 24.11
C ASP A 163 -13.36 7.19 24.41
N GLY A 164 -13.18 8.14 23.48
CA GLY A 164 -12.28 9.29 23.64
C GLY A 164 -10.78 8.98 23.61
N LYS A 165 -10.38 7.76 23.20
CA LYS A 165 -8.98 7.30 23.24
C LYS A 165 -8.10 8.07 22.28
N SER A 166 -6.82 8.17 22.63
CA SER A 166 -5.85 8.80 21.74
C SER A 166 -5.60 7.94 20.49
N VAL A 167 -5.31 8.56 19.34
CA VAL A 167 -4.91 7.86 18.09
C VAL A 167 -3.75 6.89 18.33
N ARG A 168 -2.86 7.24 19.27
CA ARG A 168 -1.71 6.45 19.72
C ARG A 168 -2.13 5.18 20.46
N GLU A 169 -2.99 5.33 21.46
CA GLU A 169 -3.55 4.24 22.26
C GLU A 169 -4.42 3.29 21.41
N ALA A 170 -5.26 3.85 20.54
CA ALA A 170 -6.06 3.09 19.57
C ALA A 170 -5.15 2.30 18.61
N SER A 171 -4.13 2.93 18.03
CA SER A 171 -3.11 2.26 17.19
C SER A 171 -2.42 1.10 17.93
N ALA A 172 -2.01 1.31 19.18
CA ALA A 172 -1.31 0.32 19.98
C ALA A 172 -2.21 -0.85 20.45
N SER A 173 -3.48 -0.58 20.76
CA SER A 173 -4.45 -1.62 21.18
C SER A 173 -5.03 -2.42 20.01
N VAL A 174 -5.05 -1.85 18.80
CA VAL A 174 -5.63 -2.45 17.60
C VAL A 174 -4.58 -3.10 16.68
N GLY A 175 -3.31 -2.70 16.78
CA GLY A 175 -2.25 -3.21 15.90
C GLY A 175 -2.32 -2.65 14.47
N VAL A 176 -2.71 -1.38 14.34
CA VAL A 176 -2.85 -0.63 13.09
C VAL A 176 -2.02 0.66 13.18
N GLU A 177 -1.38 1.08 12.10
CA GLU A 177 -0.46 2.23 12.05
C GLU A 177 -1.19 3.58 12.28
N MET A 178 -0.54 4.54 12.94
CA MET A 178 -1.17 5.77 13.42
C MET A 178 -1.76 6.65 12.30
N SER A 179 -1.10 6.76 11.14
CA SER A 179 -1.62 7.49 9.98
C SER A 179 -2.80 6.76 9.34
N ARG A 180 -2.78 5.43 9.30
CA ARG A 180 -3.94 4.62 8.85
C ARG A 180 -5.14 4.82 9.79
N VAL A 181 -4.95 4.77 11.10
CA VAL A 181 -6.01 5.08 12.10
C VAL A 181 -6.60 6.48 11.82
N ALA A 182 -5.75 7.49 11.64
CA ALA A 182 -6.20 8.86 11.34
C ALA A 182 -6.83 9.03 9.93
N ALA A 183 -6.55 8.15 8.98
CA ALA A 183 -7.24 8.09 7.69
C ALA A 183 -8.63 7.45 7.83
N VAL A 184 -8.72 6.31 8.54
CA VAL A 184 -9.98 5.60 8.79
C VAL A 184 -11.01 6.50 9.49
N VAL A 185 -10.64 7.19 10.56
CA VAL A 185 -11.58 8.09 11.28
C VAL A 185 -12.14 9.17 10.35
N ARG A 186 -11.30 9.78 9.50
CA ARG A 186 -11.74 10.82 8.53
C ARG A 186 -12.68 10.26 7.45
N LEU A 187 -12.40 9.06 6.94
CA LEU A 187 -13.24 8.44 5.90
C LEU A 187 -14.58 7.98 6.46
N VAL A 188 -14.60 7.36 7.64
CA VAL A 188 -15.84 6.93 8.31
C VAL A 188 -16.70 8.13 8.72
N GLU A 189 -16.11 9.26 9.11
CA GLU A 189 -16.88 10.48 9.39
C GLU A 189 -17.51 11.06 8.11
N LEU A 190 -16.76 11.14 7.01
CA LEU A 190 -17.31 11.56 5.71
C LEU A 190 -18.44 10.63 5.23
N GLU A 191 -18.32 9.32 5.43
CA GLU A 191 -19.38 8.35 5.12
C GLU A 191 -20.65 8.63 5.95
N LYS A 192 -20.49 8.94 7.24
CA LYS A 192 -21.60 9.31 8.13
C LYS A 192 -22.23 10.64 7.75
N GLU A 193 -21.44 11.62 7.32
CA GLU A 193 -21.97 12.85 6.73
C GLU A 193 -22.76 12.59 5.45
N TRP A 194 -22.30 11.69 4.59
CA TRP A 194 -23.01 11.34 3.35
C TRP A 194 -24.33 10.62 3.65
N LYS A 195 -24.33 9.69 4.62
CA LYS A 195 -25.55 9.06 5.17
C LYS A 195 -26.51 10.12 5.75
N ARG A 196 -26.00 11.08 6.55
CA ARG A 196 -26.76 12.22 7.10
C ARG A 196 -27.38 13.13 6.03
N ILE A 197 -26.71 13.29 4.88
CA ILE A 197 -27.20 14.09 3.74
C ILE A 197 -28.06 13.23 2.78
N ASN A 198 -28.25 11.94 3.06
CA ASN A 198 -28.92 10.95 2.20
C ASN A 198 -28.30 10.86 0.78
N LYS A 199 -26.97 11.00 0.67
CA LYS A 199 -26.25 10.72 -0.57
C LYS A 199 -26.16 9.20 -0.78
N PRO A 200 -26.47 8.66 -1.98
CA PRO A 200 -26.36 7.24 -2.24
C PRO A 200 -24.90 6.79 -2.17
N LEU A 201 -24.64 5.69 -1.47
CA LEU A 201 -23.33 5.06 -1.35
C LEU A 201 -23.17 3.92 -2.36
N ALA A 202 -21.93 3.66 -2.77
CA ALA A 202 -21.58 2.62 -3.74
C ALA A 202 -21.41 1.25 -3.06
N GLU A 203 -22.38 0.84 -2.23
CA GLU A 203 -22.28 -0.31 -1.32
C GLU A 203 -22.01 -1.62 -2.07
N SER A 204 -22.74 -1.92 -3.14
CA SER A 204 -22.54 -3.13 -3.96
C SER A 204 -21.18 -3.17 -4.68
N TYR A 205 -20.59 -2.02 -5.00
CA TYR A 205 -19.22 -1.94 -5.52
C TYR A 205 -18.20 -2.18 -4.41
N HIS A 206 -18.43 -1.60 -3.22
CA HIS A 206 -17.58 -1.79 -2.05
C HIS A 206 -17.54 -3.26 -1.61
N GLU A 207 -18.71 -3.91 -1.46
CA GLU A 207 -18.80 -5.34 -1.13
C GLU A 207 -18.10 -6.22 -2.16
N ALA A 208 -18.35 -5.97 -3.46
CA ALA A 208 -17.70 -6.70 -4.55
C ALA A 208 -16.17 -6.57 -4.49
N VAL A 209 -15.64 -5.35 -4.30
CA VAL A 209 -14.19 -5.12 -4.19
C VAL A 209 -13.62 -5.74 -2.90
N GLN A 210 -14.30 -5.59 -1.75
CA GLN A 210 -13.84 -6.18 -0.49
C GLN A 210 -13.77 -7.71 -0.59
N SER A 211 -14.70 -8.37 -1.30
CA SER A 211 -14.69 -9.82 -1.52
C SER A 211 -13.52 -10.34 -2.35
N MET A 212 -12.81 -9.46 -3.08
CA MET A 212 -11.65 -9.80 -3.92
C MET A 212 -10.30 -9.62 -3.21
N LEU A 213 -10.30 -8.98 -2.05
CA LEU A 213 -9.10 -8.57 -1.32
C LEU A 213 -8.92 -9.45 -0.07
N PRO A 214 -7.68 -9.64 0.40
CA PRO A 214 -7.46 -10.25 1.70
C PRO A 214 -7.95 -9.27 2.78
N THR A 215 -8.58 -9.77 3.85
CA THR A 215 -9.17 -8.91 4.89
C THR A 215 -8.64 -9.24 6.29
N THR A 216 -8.59 -8.22 7.15
CA THR A 216 -8.49 -8.39 8.60
C THR A 216 -9.79 -7.92 9.24
N ASP A 217 -10.40 -8.78 10.05
CA ASP A 217 -11.65 -8.51 10.76
C ASP A 217 -11.44 -8.27 12.25
N TRP A 218 -12.29 -7.41 12.83
CA TRP A 218 -12.38 -7.24 14.27
C TRP A 218 -13.37 -8.22 14.88
N ASN A 219 -12.86 -9.18 15.65
CA ASN A 219 -13.68 -10.08 16.45
C ASN A 219 -13.73 -9.64 17.92
N SER A 220 -14.92 -9.24 18.39
CA SER A 220 -15.13 -8.72 19.74
C SER A 220 -15.35 -9.80 20.81
N GLU A 221 -15.58 -11.05 20.41
CA GLU A 221 -15.95 -12.15 21.31
C GLU A 221 -14.75 -13.03 21.70
N GLU A 222 -13.64 -12.88 20.98
CA GLU A 222 -12.49 -13.79 20.95
C GLU A 222 -11.48 -13.45 22.06
N LYS A 223 -11.88 -13.71 23.31
CA LYS A 223 -11.06 -13.43 24.51
C LYS A 223 -10.08 -14.54 24.92
N THR A 224 -9.98 -15.60 24.11
CA THR A 224 -9.08 -16.75 24.32
C THR A 224 -7.61 -16.38 24.11
N GLU A 225 -6.68 -17.07 24.78
CA GLU A 225 -5.24 -16.76 24.70
C GLU A 225 -4.66 -16.80 23.27
N ASP A 226 -5.25 -17.58 22.38
CA ASP A 226 -4.88 -17.63 20.96
C ASP A 226 -5.01 -16.27 20.25
N ASN A 227 -5.81 -15.34 20.76
CA ASN A 227 -5.91 -14.00 20.18
C ASN A 227 -4.64 -13.15 20.43
N ARG A 228 -3.78 -13.51 21.43
CA ARG A 228 -2.41 -12.98 21.54
C ARG A 228 -1.48 -13.47 20.41
N LYS A 229 -1.87 -14.53 19.69
CA LYS A 229 -1.10 -15.14 18.60
C LYS A 229 -1.57 -14.68 17.21
N LYS A 230 -2.69 -13.94 17.12
CA LYS A 230 -3.12 -13.37 15.83
C LYS A 230 -2.12 -12.28 15.38
N PRO A 231 -1.79 -12.23 14.09
CA PRO A 231 -0.94 -11.16 13.56
C PRO A 231 -1.66 -9.81 13.71
N THR A 232 -0.90 -8.76 14.02
CA THR A 232 -1.39 -7.38 13.87
C THR A 232 -1.68 -7.10 12.40
N HIS A 233 -2.56 -6.13 12.12
CA HIS A 233 -2.89 -5.75 10.74
C HIS A 233 -1.63 -5.30 9.98
N GLU A 234 -0.73 -4.60 10.66
CA GLU A 234 0.59 -4.20 10.15
C GLU A 234 1.59 -4.03 11.29
N SER A 235 2.84 -3.66 10.96
CA SER A 235 3.84 -3.30 11.97
C SER A 235 3.65 -1.87 12.45
N ILE A 236 3.30 -1.70 13.73
CA ILE A 236 3.13 -0.38 14.36
C ILE A 236 4.45 0.25 14.83
N ASN A 237 5.57 -0.47 14.73
CA ASN A 237 6.87 -0.07 15.28
C ASN A 237 7.94 0.22 14.21
N ASP A 238 7.56 0.25 12.94
CA ASP A 238 8.50 0.49 11.84
C ASP A 238 9.11 1.89 11.91
N LEU A 239 10.44 1.95 11.75
CA LEU A 239 11.24 3.16 11.86
C LEU A 239 11.74 3.60 10.48
N PRO A 240 11.43 4.81 9.99
CA PRO A 240 12.04 5.31 8.76
C PRO A 240 13.55 5.46 8.91
N VAL A 241 14.30 4.82 8.01
CA VAL A 241 15.76 4.86 7.95
C VAL A 241 16.22 6.30 7.74
N HIS A 242 17.15 6.78 8.59
CA HIS A 242 17.69 8.12 8.48
C HIS A 242 18.91 8.13 7.55
N ALA A 243 19.15 9.24 6.83
CA ALA A 243 20.30 9.35 5.93
C ALA A 243 21.64 9.14 6.65
N ALA A 244 21.80 9.70 7.87
CA ALA A 244 23.01 9.49 8.68
C ALA A 244 23.25 8.02 9.07
N THR A 245 22.18 7.24 9.28
CA THR A 245 22.27 5.81 9.63
C THR A 245 22.54 4.89 8.43
N GLY A 246 22.72 5.44 7.22
CA GLY A 246 23.10 4.67 6.02
C GLY A 246 24.60 4.42 5.88
N GLN A 247 25.44 4.96 6.78
CA GLN A 247 26.90 4.78 6.73
C GLN A 247 27.33 3.51 7.45
N GLN A 248 28.36 2.82 6.92
CA GLN A 248 29.01 1.70 7.60
C GLN A 248 30.15 2.23 8.47
N ILE A 249 30.01 2.16 9.80
CA ILE A 249 30.98 2.70 10.77
C ILE A 249 31.49 1.57 11.67
N PHE A 250 32.81 1.41 11.73
CA PHE A 250 33.50 0.57 12.70
C PHE A 250 34.26 1.47 13.67
N LEU A 251 33.69 1.71 14.86
CA LEU A 251 34.29 2.59 15.87
C LEU A 251 35.28 1.81 16.76
N PRO A 252 36.57 2.17 16.81
CA PRO A 252 37.47 1.63 17.82
C PRO A 252 37.08 2.13 19.21
N THR A 253 36.88 1.21 20.15
CA THR A 253 36.54 1.51 21.55
C THR A 253 37.38 0.64 22.50
N SER A 254 37.43 1.02 23.78
CA SER A 254 38.00 0.15 24.82
C SER A 254 37.30 -1.20 24.84
N GLU A 255 38.07 -2.29 25.02
CA GLU A 255 37.59 -3.66 25.22
C GLU A 255 36.54 -3.79 26.32
N SER A 256 36.62 -2.92 27.34
CA SER A 256 35.74 -2.85 28.50
C SER A 256 34.54 -1.89 28.34
N ARG A 257 34.38 -1.21 27.19
CA ARG A 257 33.31 -0.22 27.01
C ARG A 257 31.95 -0.88 26.78
N HIS A 258 31.02 -0.68 27.72
CA HIS A 258 29.60 -0.93 27.48
C HIS A 258 29.04 0.07 26.45
N PHE A 259 28.89 -0.34 25.20
CA PHE A 259 28.45 0.51 24.08
C PHE A 259 26.94 0.37 23.84
N THR A 260 26.18 1.45 24.01
CA THR A 260 24.71 1.43 23.99
C THR A 260 24.10 1.90 22.67
N ARG A 261 22.78 1.73 22.51
CA ARG A 261 21.99 2.33 21.42
C ARG A 261 22.09 3.87 21.40
N ALA A 262 22.32 4.49 22.55
CA ALA A 262 22.48 5.95 22.68
C ALA A 262 23.91 6.40 22.31
N ASP A 263 24.93 5.58 22.53
CA ASP A 263 26.27 5.82 21.97
C ASP A 263 26.24 5.66 20.45
N ALA A 264 25.64 4.57 19.94
CA ALA A 264 25.51 4.32 18.52
C ALA A 264 24.82 5.48 17.77
N ALA A 265 23.75 6.04 18.34
CA ALA A 265 23.06 7.19 17.74
C ALA A 265 23.99 8.41 17.60
N LYS A 266 24.70 8.79 18.67
CA LYS A 266 25.66 9.91 18.66
C LYS A 266 26.83 9.70 17.68
N VAL A 267 27.20 8.46 17.42
CA VAL A 267 28.27 8.09 16.48
C VAL A 267 27.84 8.26 15.02
N PHE A 268 26.53 8.19 14.72
CA PHE A 268 26.00 8.54 13.40
C PHE A 268 25.80 10.05 13.22
N ASP A 269 25.24 10.74 14.23
CA ASP A 269 25.03 12.20 14.26
C ASP A 269 24.77 12.62 15.72
N GLU A 270 25.44 13.68 16.20
CA GLU A 270 25.33 14.22 17.57
C GLU A 270 23.88 14.50 18.01
N LYS A 271 23.01 14.84 17.05
CA LYS A 271 21.60 15.24 17.28
C LYS A 271 20.63 14.09 17.06
N LEU A 272 21.13 12.90 16.70
CA LEU A 272 20.29 11.74 16.43
C LEU A 272 19.76 11.13 17.73
N LEU A 273 18.44 11.06 17.84
CA LEU A 273 17.79 10.31 18.92
C LEU A 273 18.01 8.79 18.70
N PRO A 274 18.21 8.00 19.79
CA PRO A 274 18.29 6.55 19.68
C PRO A 274 16.98 5.96 19.14
N ALA A 275 17.08 4.79 18.50
CA ALA A 275 15.94 4.12 17.86
C ALA A 275 14.70 4.07 18.77
N ASP A 276 14.89 3.65 20.03
CA ASP A 276 13.86 3.52 21.07
C ASP A 276 13.00 4.78 21.29
N ASN A 277 13.56 5.97 21.05
CA ASN A 277 12.88 7.27 21.16
C ASN A 277 12.30 7.79 19.83
N ARG A 278 12.60 7.11 18.71
CA ARG A 278 12.15 7.45 17.35
C ARG A 278 11.08 6.52 16.79
N VAL A 279 10.90 5.32 17.36
CA VAL A 279 9.77 4.41 17.06
C VAL A 279 8.46 5.18 17.22
N PRO A 280 7.41 4.95 16.38
CA PRO A 280 6.11 5.59 16.56
C PRO A 280 5.53 5.47 17.97
N HIS A 281 5.74 4.33 18.64
CA HIS A 281 5.23 3.98 19.98
C HIS A 281 6.34 3.73 21.03
N PRO A 282 7.06 4.77 21.52
CA PRO A 282 8.12 4.60 22.52
C PRO A 282 7.57 4.17 23.89
N GLU A 283 6.29 4.45 24.16
CA GLU A 283 5.59 4.06 25.40
C GLU A 283 5.48 2.54 25.57
N LEU A 284 5.35 1.76 24.49
CA LEU A 284 5.36 0.30 24.57
C LEU A 284 6.69 -0.23 25.10
N ALA A 285 7.80 0.38 24.70
CA ALA A 285 9.13 0.05 25.22
C ALA A 285 9.34 0.52 26.66
N VAL A 286 8.53 1.45 27.19
CA VAL A 286 8.50 1.80 28.63
C VAL A 286 7.68 0.77 29.39
N ILE A 287 6.44 0.49 28.95
CA ILE A 287 5.54 -0.49 29.59
C ILE A 287 6.19 -1.88 29.68
N HIS A 288 6.89 -2.31 28.62
CA HIS A 288 7.63 -3.58 28.63
C HIS A 288 8.80 -3.58 29.62
N ARG A 289 9.51 -2.46 29.80
CA ARG A 289 10.53 -2.32 30.85
C ARG A 289 9.92 -2.36 32.24
N GLU A 290 8.81 -1.66 32.46
CA GLU A 290 8.09 -1.67 33.74
C GLU A 290 7.60 -3.09 34.13
N VAL A 291 7.31 -3.95 33.13
CA VAL A 291 7.00 -5.37 33.35
C VAL A 291 8.25 -6.20 33.69
N LEU A 292 9.37 -5.99 32.99
CA LEU A 292 10.65 -6.64 33.28
C LEU A 292 11.25 -6.20 34.64
N GLU A 293 10.98 -4.98 35.07
CA GLU A 293 11.30 -4.43 36.41
C GLU A 293 10.47 -5.09 37.54
N GLY A 294 9.47 -5.93 37.21
CA GLY A 294 8.65 -6.65 38.18
C GLY A 294 7.61 -5.78 38.91
N LEU A 295 7.36 -4.55 38.44
CA LEU A 295 6.54 -3.57 39.15
C LEU A 295 5.07 -3.98 39.25
N SER A 296 4.46 -3.64 40.38
CA SER A 296 3.05 -3.91 40.63
C SER A 296 2.15 -3.22 39.61
N VAL A 297 0.94 -3.77 39.41
CA VAL A 297 -0.05 -3.21 38.49
C VAL A 297 -0.44 -1.79 38.91
N GLU A 298 -0.49 -1.51 40.22
CA GLU A 298 -0.79 -0.17 40.73
C GLU A 298 0.31 0.85 40.45
N GLU A 299 1.58 0.49 40.66
CA GLU A 299 2.71 1.38 40.37
C GLU A 299 2.77 1.69 38.87
N ARG A 300 2.55 0.68 38.03
CA ARG A 300 2.48 0.87 36.57
C ARG A 300 1.30 1.75 36.16
N ARG A 301 0.14 1.63 36.82
CA ARG A 301 -1.00 2.54 36.59
C ARG A 301 -0.69 3.97 37.01
N LYS A 302 -0.12 4.17 38.21
CA LYS A 302 0.32 5.49 38.72
C LYS A 302 1.38 6.13 37.80
N ARG A 303 2.33 5.34 37.27
CA ARG A 303 3.32 5.79 36.26
C ARG A 303 2.65 6.16 34.93
N ALA A 304 1.65 5.40 34.47
CA ALA A 304 0.88 5.74 33.27
C ALA A 304 0.07 7.04 33.44
N GLU A 305 -0.73 7.14 34.50
CA GLU A 305 -1.49 8.34 34.89
C GLU A 305 -0.60 9.60 34.90
N ALA A 306 0.63 9.49 35.43
CA ALA A 306 1.61 10.57 35.43
C ALA A 306 2.18 10.91 34.03
N ARG A 307 2.42 9.90 33.17
CA ARG A 307 2.83 10.09 31.76
C ARG A 307 1.73 10.80 30.96
N ASP A 308 0.48 10.40 31.16
CA ASP A 308 -0.68 10.93 30.43
C ASP A 308 -0.97 12.38 30.86
N ALA A 309 -0.88 12.69 32.16
CA ALA A 309 -0.95 14.06 32.66
C ALA A 309 0.16 14.98 32.11
N ILE A 310 1.34 14.44 31.75
CA ILE A 310 2.41 15.18 31.06
C ILE A 310 2.09 15.35 29.57
N ALA A 311 1.49 14.35 28.92
CA ALA A 311 1.05 14.43 27.53
C ALA A 311 -0.07 15.49 27.36
N GLU A 312 -1.05 15.51 28.26
CA GLU A 312 -2.12 16.52 28.28
C GLU A 312 -1.62 17.94 28.49
N LYS A 313 -0.66 18.15 29.42
CA LYS A 313 -0.01 19.45 29.58
C LYS A 313 0.69 19.92 28.30
N LYS A 314 1.32 19.01 27.55
CA LYS A 314 1.92 19.31 26.23
C LYS A 314 0.85 19.60 25.17
N ARG A 315 -0.26 18.86 25.13
CA ARG A 315 -1.41 19.09 24.23
C ARG A 315 -2.01 20.48 24.44
N ASN A 316 -2.30 20.83 25.70
CA ASN A 316 -2.87 22.12 26.06
C ASN A 316 -1.89 23.29 25.76
N ALA A 317 -0.59 23.09 25.97
CA ALA A 317 0.42 24.08 25.56
C ALA A 317 0.52 24.26 24.03
N ALA A 318 0.30 23.21 23.24
CA ALA A 318 0.26 23.28 21.78
C ALA A 318 -0.99 24.02 21.27
N LEU A 319 -2.18 23.70 21.82
CA LEU A 319 -3.43 24.40 21.53
C LEU A 319 -3.33 25.90 21.90
N ALA A 320 -2.81 26.21 23.10
CA ALA A 320 -2.57 27.59 23.51
C ALA A 320 -1.56 28.33 22.60
N ARG A 321 -0.62 27.61 21.96
CA ARG A 321 0.29 28.18 20.96
C ARG A 321 -0.39 28.41 19.61
N GLN A 322 -1.37 27.60 19.22
CA GLN A 322 -2.20 27.84 18.02
C GLN A 322 -3.11 29.05 18.22
N ALA A 323 -3.88 29.09 19.33
CA ALA A 323 -4.71 30.23 19.68
C ALA A 323 -3.93 31.56 19.76
N LYS A 324 -2.70 31.54 20.29
CA LYS A 324 -1.81 32.72 20.30
C LYS A 324 -1.33 33.17 18.91
N LYS A 325 -1.20 32.26 17.94
CA LYS A 325 -0.94 32.63 16.54
C LYS A 325 -2.18 33.28 15.93
N GLU A 326 -3.35 32.67 16.08
CA GLU A 326 -4.61 33.18 15.53
C GLU A 326 -4.95 34.57 16.10
N ALA A 327 -4.75 34.78 17.40
CA ALA A 327 -4.92 36.07 18.07
C ALA A 327 -3.89 37.15 17.65
N SER A 328 -2.75 36.76 17.03
CA SER A 328 -1.77 37.71 16.47
C SER A 328 -2.15 38.23 15.07
N ILE A 329 -3.18 37.65 14.45
CA ILE A 329 -3.70 38.09 13.14
C ILE A 329 -4.73 39.20 13.39
N LYS A 330 -4.35 40.44 13.08
CA LYS A 330 -5.25 41.61 13.13
C LYS A 330 -6.25 41.50 11.98
N ARG A 331 -7.53 41.44 12.32
CA ARG A 331 -8.65 41.35 11.37
C ARG A 331 -9.27 42.73 11.21
N VAL A 332 -9.33 43.24 9.98
CA VAL A 332 -9.97 44.52 9.64
C VAL A 332 -11.00 44.25 8.56
N ASP A 333 -12.27 44.28 8.94
CA ASP A 333 -13.39 44.10 8.01
C ASP A 333 -13.72 45.42 7.31
N THR A 334 -13.86 45.38 5.97
CA THR A 334 -14.32 46.51 5.15
C THR A 334 -15.64 46.19 4.43
N GLY A 335 -16.45 45.29 4.98
CA GLY A 335 -17.79 44.88 4.50
C GLY A 335 -17.78 43.97 3.27
N ARG A 336 -16.81 44.16 2.35
CA ARG A 336 -16.58 43.29 1.19
C ARG A 336 -15.48 42.25 1.42
N TRP A 337 -14.52 42.54 2.30
CA TRP A 337 -13.33 41.71 2.54
C TRP A 337 -12.85 41.84 3.99
N GLU A 338 -12.40 40.74 4.59
CA GLU A 338 -11.68 40.72 5.87
C GLU A 338 -10.16 40.77 5.59
N TYR A 339 -9.52 41.91 5.85
CA TYR A 339 -8.07 42.02 5.77
C TYR A 339 -7.43 41.36 6.99
N ARG A 340 -6.63 40.31 6.76
CA ARG A 340 -5.91 39.55 7.79
C ARG A 340 -4.44 39.96 7.81
N ILE A 341 -4.13 40.97 8.63
CA ILE A 341 -2.78 41.53 8.77
C ILE A 341 -2.05 40.71 9.85
N SER A 342 -1.00 39.99 9.46
CA SER A 342 -0.11 39.27 10.37
C SER A 342 1.17 40.05 10.60
N GLU A 343 1.65 40.07 11.85
CA GLU A 343 2.92 40.70 12.20
C GLU A 343 4.09 39.76 11.89
N ILE A 344 5.11 40.30 11.20
CA ILE A 344 6.29 39.56 10.75
C ILE A 344 7.54 40.02 11.50
N LYS A 345 8.54 39.13 11.62
CA LYS A 345 9.86 39.48 12.16
C LYS A 345 10.83 39.73 11.01
N VAL A 346 11.33 40.96 10.90
CA VAL A 346 12.31 41.33 9.87
C VAL A 346 13.62 40.54 10.04
N ASP A 347 14.02 40.29 11.29
CA ASP A 347 15.26 39.57 11.63
C ASP A 347 15.29 38.10 11.18
N ASP A 348 14.13 37.48 10.90
CA ASP A 348 14.05 36.10 10.38
C ASP A 348 14.65 35.97 8.95
N ALA A 349 14.96 37.08 8.28
CA ALA A 349 15.78 37.12 7.06
C ALA A 349 17.27 36.83 7.32
N GLY A 350 17.76 36.95 8.56
CA GLY A 350 19.14 36.72 8.96
C GLY A 350 20.14 37.78 8.46
N LYS A 351 21.37 37.73 8.99
CA LYS A 351 22.44 38.73 8.77
C LYS A 351 22.69 39.06 7.29
N ASP A 352 22.67 38.05 6.43
CA ASP A 352 22.97 38.18 5.00
C ASP A 352 21.70 38.33 4.13
N GLY A 353 20.51 38.46 4.73
CA GLY A 353 19.20 38.49 4.06
C GLY A 353 18.76 37.14 3.44
N ARG A 354 19.59 36.09 3.52
CA ARG A 354 19.39 34.79 2.86
C ARG A 354 18.68 33.74 3.73
N GLY A 355 18.26 34.08 4.94
CA GLY A 355 17.59 33.18 5.88
C GLY A 355 16.26 32.64 5.32
N LEU A 356 16.06 31.32 5.43
CA LEU A 356 14.94 30.58 4.82
C LEU A 356 13.55 31.11 5.21
N LYS A 357 13.42 31.69 6.41
CA LYS A 357 12.15 32.20 6.97
C LYS A 357 11.84 33.65 6.61
N GLY A 358 12.78 34.37 5.99
CA GLY A 358 12.59 35.78 5.62
C GLY A 358 11.40 35.96 4.68
N THR A 359 10.42 36.75 5.12
CA THR A 359 9.14 37.00 4.42
C THR A 359 9.28 38.13 3.40
N GLY A 360 8.85 37.88 2.15
CA GLY A 360 8.84 38.86 1.07
C GLY A 360 9.40 38.30 -0.25
N TRP A 361 9.26 39.06 -1.34
CA TRP A 361 9.89 38.70 -2.62
C TRP A 361 11.39 39.03 -2.58
N ARG A 362 12.25 38.10 -3.01
CA ARG A 362 13.71 38.27 -2.92
C ARG A 362 14.26 39.04 -4.12
N TYR A 363 14.97 40.13 -3.85
CA TYR A 363 15.74 40.86 -4.84
C TYR A 363 16.96 40.07 -5.32
N GLY A 364 17.41 40.34 -6.55
CA GLY A 364 18.57 39.66 -7.16
C GLY A 364 18.32 38.21 -7.62
N ALA A 365 17.12 37.66 -7.45
CA ALA A 365 16.73 36.36 -7.96
C ALA A 365 15.99 36.47 -9.31
N PRO A 366 16.49 35.89 -10.42
CA PRO A 366 15.78 35.88 -11.70
C PRO A 366 14.60 34.89 -11.66
N LEU A 367 13.62 35.09 -12.55
CA LEU A 367 12.51 34.14 -12.74
C LEU A 367 13.04 32.80 -13.26
N MET A 368 12.89 31.75 -12.44
CA MET A 368 13.40 30.41 -12.76
C MET A 368 12.52 29.65 -13.77
N ASP A 369 11.50 30.30 -14.35
CA ASP A 369 10.47 29.73 -15.23
C ASP A 369 10.96 28.89 -16.42
N ARG A 370 12.17 29.15 -16.89
CA ARG A 370 12.82 28.45 -18.02
C ARG A 370 13.69 27.27 -17.58
N SER A 371 13.83 27.04 -16.28
CA SER A 371 14.65 25.97 -15.71
C SER A 371 13.90 24.65 -15.73
N ARG A 372 14.57 23.58 -16.17
CA ARG A 372 14.01 22.22 -16.19
C ARG A 372 13.71 21.75 -14.75
N GLY A 373 12.56 21.14 -14.54
CA GLY A 373 12.18 20.53 -13.26
C GLY A 373 11.51 21.48 -12.25
N GLN A 374 11.24 22.74 -12.61
CA GLN A 374 10.52 23.66 -11.72
C GLN A 374 9.04 23.29 -11.60
N HIS A 375 8.53 23.29 -10.36
CA HIS A 375 7.12 23.01 -10.07
C HIS A 375 6.27 24.26 -10.32
N LYS A 376 5.27 24.15 -11.20
CA LYS A 376 4.28 25.21 -11.51
C LYS A 376 2.84 24.79 -11.19
N ILE A 377 2.72 23.86 -10.25
CA ILE A 377 1.48 23.24 -9.78
C ILE A 377 1.48 23.38 -8.25
N PRO A 378 0.34 23.66 -7.58
CA PRO A 378 0.28 23.72 -6.12
C PRO A 378 0.88 22.48 -5.46
N GLN A 379 1.84 22.68 -4.55
CA GLN A 379 2.50 21.59 -3.80
C GLN A 379 1.78 21.26 -2.49
N ALA A 380 0.88 22.13 -2.04
CA ALA A 380 0.01 21.94 -0.88
C ALA A 380 -1.41 22.40 -1.23
N VAL A 381 -2.39 21.78 -0.57
CA VAL A 381 -3.80 22.18 -0.51
C VAL A 381 -4.16 22.08 0.96
N GLU A 382 -4.61 23.19 1.54
CA GLU A 382 -4.94 23.35 2.97
C GLU A 382 -6.46 23.35 3.20
#